data_AF-A0A7K0NA63-F1
#
_entry.id   AF-A0A7K0NA63-F1
#
_cell.length_a   1.000
_cell.length_b   1.000
_cell.length_c   1.000
_cell.angle_alpha   90.00
_cell.angle_beta   90.00
_cell.angle_gamma   90.00
#
_symmetry.space_group_name_H-M   'P 1'
#
loop_
_entity.id
_entity.type
_entity.pdbx_description
1 polymer ?
#
loop_
_entity_poly.entity_id
_entity_poly.type
_entity_poly.pdbx_seq_one_letter_code
_entity_poly.pdbx_strand_id
1 'polypeptide(L)'
;MSNNRPLVEVAWFAALCDDDYEFLGVPDEDLQSSWSHCGEIVRRAEINGFDNVLLPSGYSLGIDATTFAAGIATQTKQIRLLLALRLGELVVPQLARQVATLQQISNSRLVINAIS
;
A
#
# COMPACT_ATOMS: atom_id res chain seq x y z
N MET A 1 3.65 -18.80 -25.02
CA MET A 1 3.03 -19.34 -23.79
C MET A 1 1.81 -18.48 -23.51
N SER A 2 0.61 -19.06 -23.58
CA SER A 2 -0.63 -18.32 -23.29
C SER A 2 -0.62 -17.90 -21.83
N ASN A 3 -0.71 -16.59 -21.58
CA ASN A 3 -0.89 -16.01 -20.25
C ASN A 3 -2.24 -16.47 -19.68
N ASN A 4 -2.23 -17.60 -18.97
CA ASN A 4 -3.38 -18.07 -18.21
C ASN A 4 -3.43 -17.29 -16.89
N ARG A 5 -3.61 -15.96 -16.96
CA ARG A 5 -3.91 -15.18 -15.75
C ARG A 5 -5.29 -15.63 -15.25
N PRO A 6 -5.44 -15.96 -13.96
CA PRO A 6 -6.76 -16.26 -13.40
C PRO A 6 -7.71 -15.07 -13.66
N LEU A 7 -9.00 -15.37 -13.85
CA LEU A 7 -10.06 -14.37 -14.10
C LEU A 7 -10.28 -13.40 -12.91
N VAL A 8 -9.63 -13.66 -11.78
CA VAL A 8 -9.83 -12.96 -10.51
C VAL A 8 -8.51 -12.33 -10.08
N GLU A 9 -8.55 -11.04 -9.79
CA GLU A 9 -7.47 -10.33 -9.10
C GLU A 9 -7.48 -10.70 -7.62
N VAL A 10 -6.33 -11.12 -7.09
CA VAL A 10 -6.17 -11.40 -5.66
C VAL A 10 -5.28 -10.33 -5.05
N ALA A 11 -5.84 -9.58 -4.10
CA ALA A 11 -5.17 -8.47 -3.43
C ALA A 11 -4.95 -8.76 -1.95
N TRP A 12 -3.90 -8.15 -1.38
CA TRP A 12 -3.65 -8.16 0.06
C TRP A 12 -3.98 -6.79 0.67
N PHE A 13 -4.07 -6.76 2.00
CA PHE A 13 -4.27 -5.54 2.79
C PHE A 13 -3.03 -5.31 3.65
N ALA A 14 -2.34 -4.17 3.49
CA ALA A 14 -1.18 -3.86 4.31
C ALA A 14 -1.59 -3.20 5.62
N ALA A 15 -0.86 -3.51 6.70
CA ALA A 15 -1.21 -3.06 8.03
C ALA A 15 -0.58 -1.70 8.39
N LEU A 16 -0.96 -0.64 7.69
CA LEU A 16 -0.45 0.72 7.93
C LEU A 16 -1.23 1.48 9.03
N CYS A 17 -2.32 0.88 9.53
CA CYS A 17 -3.27 1.51 10.45
C CYS A 17 -3.43 0.73 11.77
N ASP A 18 -2.37 0.05 12.21
CA ASP A 18 -2.32 -0.71 13.48
C ASP A 18 -3.43 -1.78 13.59
N ASP A 19 -3.53 -2.62 12.57
CA ASP A 19 -4.64 -3.57 12.36
C ASP A 19 -4.23 -5.02 12.08
N ASP A 20 -2.95 -5.39 12.23
CA ASP A 20 -2.45 -6.78 12.04
C ASP A 20 -2.51 -7.65 13.30
N TYR A 21 -3.17 -7.20 14.36
CA TYR A 21 -3.17 -7.90 15.65
C TYR A 21 -3.89 -9.25 15.58
N GLU A 22 -3.44 -10.21 16.41
CA GLU A 22 -4.06 -11.53 16.50
C GLU A 22 -5.54 -11.45 16.92
N PHE A 23 -5.87 -10.53 17.83
CA PHE A 23 -7.22 -10.37 18.37
C PHE A 23 -7.78 -8.98 18.11
N LEU A 24 -9.03 -8.93 17.64
CA LEU A 24 -9.74 -7.67 17.42
C LEU A 24 -9.88 -6.88 18.72
N GLY A 25 -9.43 -5.62 18.70
CA GLY A 25 -9.51 -4.71 19.83
C GLY A 25 -8.46 -4.94 20.93
N VAL A 26 -7.49 -5.83 20.71
CA VAL A 26 -6.37 -6.06 21.62
C VAL A 26 -5.07 -5.68 20.89
N PRO A 27 -4.47 -4.51 21.21
CA PRO A 27 -3.22 -4.09 20.60
C PRO A 27 -2.06 -5.00 20.97
N ASP A 28 -1.12 -5.19 20.03
CA ASP A 28 0.15 -5.88 20.23
C ASP A 28 1.29 -4.95 19.78
N GLU A 29 2.21 -4.63 20.71
CA GLU A 29 3.32 -3.72 20.43
C GLU A 29 4.29 -4.29 19.38
N ASP A 30 4.43 -5.62 19.30
CA ASP A 30 5.33 -6.28 18.35
C ASP A 30 4.82 -6.20 16.90
N LEU A 31 3.53 -5.90 16.72
CA LEU A 31 2.85 -5.80 15.42
C LEU A 31 2.43 -4.36 15.07
N GLN A 32 2.91 -3.36 15.81
CA GLN A 32 2.66 -1.96 15.47
C GLN A 32 3.16 -1.63 14.05
N SER A 33 2.41 -0.78 13.36
CA SER A 33 2.73 -0.33 12.01
C SER A 33 4.12 0.34 12.00
N SER A 34 5.10 -0.35 11.42
CA SER A 34 6.46 0.15 11.22
C SER A 34 6.95 -0.12 9.80
N TRP A 35 7.96 0.65 9.36
CA TRP A 35 8.57 0.44 8.03
C TRP A 35 8.99 -1.03 7.82
N SER A 36 9.62 -1.64 8.83
CA SER A 36 10.05 -3.03 8.79
C SER A 36 8.88 -4.01 8.69
N HIS A 37 7.86 -3.85 9.52
CA HIS A 37 6.71 -4.74 9.58
C HIS A 37 5.87 -4.65 8.31
N CYS A 38 5.38 -3.45 7.97
CA CYS A 38 4.53 -3.25 6.80
C CYS A 38 5.29 -3.52 5.50
N GLY A 39 6.58 -3.17 5.43
CA GLY A 39 7.42 -3.46 4.27
C GLY A 39 7.62 -4.96 4.04
N GLU A 40 7.72 -5.76 5.12
CA GLU A 40 7.76 -7.22 5.01
C GLU A 40 6.43 -7.78 4.48
N ILE A 41 5.28 -7.30 4.98
CA ILE A 41 3.96 -7.71 4.48
C ILE A 41 3.87 -7.52 2.96
N VAL A 42 4.23 -6.35 2.44
CA VAL A 42 4.15 -6.05 1.00
C VAL A 42 5.10 -6.94 0.18
N ARG A 43 6.34 -7.13 0.64
CA ARG A 43 7.31 -7.98 -0.05
C ARG A 43 6.87 -9.45 -0.03
N ARG A 44 6.27 -9.92 1.07
CA ARG A 44 5.69 -11.26 1.16
C ARG A 44 4.49 -11.42 0.24
N ALA A 45 3.61 -10.43 0.15
CA ALA A 45 2.50 -10.44 -0.81
C ALA A 45 3.02 -10.56 -2.25
N GLU A 46 4.06 -9.81 -2.62
CA GLU A 46 4.67 -9.94 -3.96
C GLU A 46 5.27 -11.34 -4.20
N ILE A 47 6.03 -11.87 -3.25
CA ILE A 47 6.66 -13.21 -3.35
C ILE A 47 5.60 -14.31 -3.50
N ASN A 48 4.46 -14.17 -2.82
CA ASN A 48 3.36 -15.13 -2.90
C ASN A 48 2.44 -14.91 -4.12
N GLY A 49 2.75 -13.95 -4.98
CA GLY A 49 2.06 -13.77 -6.26
C GLY A 49 0.74 -13.00 -6.19
N PHE A 50 0.53 -12.19 -5.15
CA PHE A 50 -0.60 -11.26 -5.12
C PHE A 50 -0.48 -10.21 -6.23
N ASP A 51 -1.61 -9.85 -6.84
CA ASP A 51 -1.68 -8.89 -7.94
C ASP A 51 -1.53 -7.44 -7.46
N ASN A 52 -2.00 -7.18 -6.23
CA ASN A 52 -2.18 -5.85 -5.69
C ASN A 52 -2.10 -5.85 -4.15
N VAL A 53 -1.74 -4.72 -3.56
CA VAL A 53 -1.81 -4.51 -2.11
C VAL A 53 -2.41 -3.14 -1.81
N LEU A 54 -3.45 -3.12 -1.00
CA LEU A 54 -4.02 -1.89 -0.46
C LEU A 54 -3.09 -1.32 0.59
N LEU A 55 -2.68 -0.07 0.39
CA LEU A 55 -1.96 0.75 1.35
C LEU A 55 -3.00 1.70 1.99
N PRO A 56 -3.59 1.32 3.15
CA PRO A 56 -4.66 2.09 3.75
C PRO A 56 -4.14 3.41 4.34
N SER A 57 -5.07 4.33 4.57
CA SER A 57 -4.84 5.60 5.23
C SER A 57 -5.85 5.77 6.37
N GLY A 58 -5.35 6.07 7.57
CA GLY A 58 -6.13 6.27 8.78
C GLY A 58 -5.82 7.61 9.46
N TYR A 59 -6.68 7.99 10.42
CA TYR A 59 -6.49 9.18 11.26
C TYR A 59 -5.66 8.90 12.52
N SER A 60 -5.39 7.63 12.81
CA SER A 60 -4.54 7.21 13.93
C SER A 60 -3.06 7.51 13.63
N LEU A 61 -2.25 7.60 14.69
CA LEU A 61 -0.79 7.75 14.59
C LEU A 61 -0.17 6.49 13.98
N GLY A 62 -0.14 6.41 12.65
CA GLY A 62 0.44 5.31 11.88
C GLY A 62 1.47 5.80 10.85
N ILE A 63 1.80 4.93 9.89
CA ILE A 63 2.72 5.27 8.80
C ILE A 63 1.99 6.09 7.74
N ASP A 64 2.59 7.20 7.30
CA ASP A 64 2.09 7.95 6.13
C ASP A 64 2.12 7.06 4.87
N ALA A 65 0.94 6.80 4.31
CA ALA A 65 0.78 5.87 3.20
C ALA A 65 1.50 6.34 1.92
N THR A 66 1.55 7.66 1.66
CA THR A 66 2.19 8.22 0.47
C THR A 66 3.71 8.03 0.52
N THR A 67 4.32 8.34 1.66
CA THR A 67 5.75 8.17 1.89
C THR A 67 6.13 6.69 1.91
N PHE A 68 5.31 5.85 2.54
CA PHE A 68 5.49 4.40 2.52
C PHE A 68 5.45 3.84 1.09
N ALA A 69 4.45 4.24 0.30
CA ALA A 69 4.32 3.84 -1.10
C ALA A 69 5.57 4.21 -1.91
N ALA A 70 6.14 5.40 -1.71
CA ALA A 70 7.37 5.82 -2.37
C ALA A 70 8.56 4.92 -2.03
N GLY A 71 8.71 4.56 -0.75
CA GLY A 71 9.76 3.65 -0.30
C GLY A 71 9.58 2.24 -0.86
N ILE A 72 8.42 1.62 -0.63
CA ILE A 72 8.17 0.22 -0.96
C ILE A 72 8.11 -0.03 -2.47
N ALA A 73 7.74 0.98 -3.25
CA ALA A 73 7.79 0.93 -4.71
C ALA A 73 9.19 0.60 -5.23
N THR A 74 10.25 1.04 -4.54
CA THR A 74 11.65 0.74 -4.91
C THR A 74 12.10 -0.68 -4.55
N GLN A 75 11.38 -1.35 -3.63
CA GLN A 75 11.70 -2.70 -3.15
C GLN A 75 10.80 -3.79 -3.74
N THR A 76 9.85 -3.40 -4.59
CA THR A 76 8.92 -4.29 -5.30
C THR A 76 9.10 -4.14 -6.80
N LYS A 77 8.72 -5.17 -7.57
CA LYS A 77 8.92 -5.20 -9.03
C LYS A 77 7.64 -5.43 -9.82
N GLN A 78 6.65 -6.10 -9.25
CA GLN A 78 5.49 -6.62 -9.96
C GLN A 78 4.17 -6.26 -9.28
N ILE A 79 4.10 -6.31 -7.94
CA ILE A 79 2.84 -6.05 -7.23
C ILE A 79 2.37 -4.60 -7.46
N ARG A 80 1.07 -4.41 -7.67
CA ARG A 80 0.48 -3.07 -7.73
C ARG A 80 0.31 -2.49 -6.33
N LEU A 81 0.46 -1.18 -6.23
CA LEU A 81 0.33 -0.43 -4.98
C LEU A 81 -0.97 0.36 -5.04
N LEU A 82 -2.03 -0.16 -4.42
CA LEU A 82 -3.32 0.52 -4.33
C LEU A 82 -3.27 1.51 -3.16
N LEU A 83 -2.89 2.74 -3.44
CA LEU A 83 -2.70 3.78 -2.45
C LEU A 83 -4.02 4.47 -2.11
N ALA A 84 -4.43 4.41 -0.84
CA ALA A 84 -5.56 5.18 -0.33
C ALA A 84 -5.18 6.66 -0.19
N LEU A 85 -5.88 7.54 -0.92
CA LEU A 85 -5.68 8.99 -0.87
C LEU A 85 -6.98 9.69 -0.45
N ARG A 86 -6.88 10.49 0.62
CA ARG A 86 -7.96 11.39 1.06
C ARG A 86 -7.92 12.66 0.25
N LEU A 87 -8.82 12.78 -0.74
CA LEU A 87 -8.79 13.87 -1.71
C LEU A 87 -9.09 15.25 -1.10
N GLY A 88 -9.68 15.30 0.10
CA GLY A 88 -9.99 16.54 0.80
C GLY A 88 -8.83 17.14 1.61
N GLU A 89 -7.72 16.42 1.78
CA GLU A 89 -6.65 16.82 2.71
C GLU A 89 -5.52 17.59 2.04
N LEU A 90 -5.40 17.50 0.71
CA LEU A 90 -4.28 18.05 -0.05
C LEU A 90 -4.74 18.95 -1.20
N VAL A 91 -3.91 19.94 -1.50
CA VAL A 91 -4.13 20.84 -2.65
C VAL A 91 -3.98 20.05 -3.95
N VAL A 92 -5.01 20.07 -4.81
CA VAL A 92 -5.12 19.20 -6.00
C VAL A 92 -3.88 19.22 -6.91
N PRO A 93 -3.32 20.39 -7.31
CA PRO A 93 -2.07 20.41 -8.09
C PRO A 93 -0.86 19.76 -7.40
N GLN A 94 -0.76 19.85 -6.07
CA GLN A 94 0.31 19.21 -5.32
C GLN A 94 0.12 17.70 -5.27
N LEU A 95 -1.12 17.24 -5.04
CA LEU A 95 -1.47 15.82 -5.07
C LEU A 95 -1.17 15.20 -6.44
N ALA A 96 -1.57 15.87 -7.53
CA ALA A 96 -1.29 15.42 -8.88
C ALA A 96 0.22 15.25 -9.15
N ARG A 97 1.05 16.18 -8.65
CA ARG A 97 2.52 16.07 -8.75
C ARG A 97 3.05 14.88 -7.94
N GLN A 98 2.57 14.69 -6.70
CA GLN A 98 2.96 13.55 -5.88
C GLN A 98 2.63 12.21 -6.56
N VAL A 99 1.40 12.06 -7.06
CA VAL A 99 0.95 10.87 -7.80
C VAL A 99 1.79 10.64 -9.05
N ALA A 100 2.07 11.68 -9.84
CA ALA A 100 2.88 11.56 -11.04
C ALA A 100 4.32 11.11 -10.73
N THR A 101 4.91 11.60 -9.64
CA THR A 101 6.24 11.15 -9.18
C THR A 101 6.21 9.70 -8.71
N LEU A 102 5.21 9.31 -7.92
CA LEU A 102 5.04 7.93 -7.46
C LEU A 102 4.78 6.95 -8.62
N GLN A 103 4.07 7.38 -9.65
CA GLN A 103 3.86 6.58 -10.86
C GLN A 103 5.20 6.25 -11.54
N GLN A 104 6.13 7.20 -11.57
CA GLN A 104 7.47 6.97 -12.13
C GLN A 104 8.29 6.03 -11.24
N ILE A 105 8.34 6.28 -9.92
CA ILE A 105 9.08 5.44 -8.96
C ILE A 105 8.60 3.98 -9.01
N SER A 106 7.28 3.79 -9.10
CA SER A 106 6.66 2.46 -9.15
C SER A 106 6.73 1.78 -10.51
N ASN A 107 7.31 2.39 -11.55
CA ASN A 107 7.27 1.88 -12.92
C ASN A 107 5.83 1.59 -13.40
N SER A 108 4.96 2.56 -13.19
CA SER A 108 3.54 2.50 -13.52
C SER A 108 2.68 1.47 -12.77
N ARG A 109 3.09 1.07 -11.56
CA ARG A 109 2.36 0.09 -10.73
C ARG A 109 1.45 0.71 -9.67
N LEU A 110 1.49 2.03 -9.48
CA LEU A 110 0.61 2.72 -8.54
C LEU A 110 -0.83 2.75 -9.08
N VAL A 111 -1.78 2.45 -8.20
CA VAL A 111 -3.23 2.55 -8.43
C VAL A 111 -3.80 3.42 -7.31
N ILE A 112 -4.76 4.29 -7.63
CA ILE A 112 -5.34 5.22 -6.64
C ILE A 112 -6.67 4.68 -6.13
N ASN A 113 -6.78 4.56 -4.81
CA ASN A 113 -8.02 4.39 -4.09
C ASN A 113 -8.44 5.75 -3.51
N ALA A 114 -9.36 6.44 -4.18
CA ALA A 114 -9.85 7.73 -3.74
C ALA A 114 -10.87 7.56 -2.60
N ILE A 115 -10.55 8.11 -1.42
CA ILE A 115 -11.39 8.04 -0.22
C ILE A 115 -11.75 9.45 0.28
N SER A 116 -12.87 9.55 1.00
CA SER A 116 -13.36 10.79 1.62
C SER A 116 -12.64 11.11 2.92
#